data_AF-A0A3R5WA58-F1
#
_entry.id   AF-A0A3R5WA58-F1
#
_cell.length_a   1.000
_cell.length_b   1.000
_cell.length_c   1.000
_cell.angle_alpha   90.00
_cell.angle_beta   90.00
_cell.angle_gamma   90.00
#
_symmetry.space_group_name_H-M   'P 1'
#
loop_
_entity.id
_entity.type
_entity.pdbx_description
1 polymer ?
#
loop_
_entity_poly.entity_id
_entity_poly.type
_entity_poly.pdbx_seq_one_letter_code
_entity_poly.pdbx_strand_id
1 'polypeptide(L)'
;MGVCLTSKKSGYSFDMGYIGFNNLRADIASAWDKELGEVYANTSMAILDPKKYNKRINSILADDRFKNEDKDIADFLFQSDCEGKCGYKTCGKIYNLIKDIDFTGKIFTYAAYSDGKDYEHLKLFLKECYKKRRMMIWY
;
A
#
# COMPACT_ATOMS: atom_id res chain seq x y z
N MET A 1 -9.67 -16.64 2.21
CA MET A 1 -10.04 -15.27 1.85
C MET A 1 -8.77 -14.55 1.47
N GLY A 2 -8.74 -13.93 0.29
CA GLY A 2 -7.54 -13.33 -0.26
C GLY A 2 -7.85 -12.02 -0.96
N VAL A 3 -6.80 -11.29 -1.27
CA VAL A 3 -6.83 -10.05 -2.04
C VAL A 3 -5.95 -10.28 -3.27
N CYS A 4 -6.49 -9.95 -4.44
CA CYS A 4 -5.75 -9.95 -5.70
C CYS A 4 -5.50 -8.50 -6.12
N LEU A 5 -4.26 -8.05 -6.12
CA LEU A 5 -3.88 -6.71 -6.59
C LEU A 5 -3.32 -6.80 -8.02
N THR A 6 -3.90 -6.05 -8.94
CA THR A 6 -3.52 -6.13 -10.37
C THR A 6 -4.00 -4.89 -11.16
N SER A 7 -3.89 -4.95 -12.49
CA SER A 7 -4.51 -4.04 -13.44
C SER A 7 -5.00 -4.84 -14.66
N LYS A 8 -6.15 -4.47 -15.23
CA LYS A 8 -6.85 -5.23 -16.31
C LYS A 8 -6.01 -5.68 -17.51
N LYS A 9 -4.87 -5.02 -17.79
CA LYS A 9 -3.99 -5.31 -18.95
C LYS A 9 -2.53 -5.51 -18.55
N SER A 10 -2.26 -5.68 -17.26
CA SER A 10 -0.93 -5.92 -16.71
C SER A 10 -0.61 -7.41 -16.74
N GLY A 11 0.67 -7.76 -16.94
CA GLY A 11 1.15 -9.12 -16.72
C GLY A 11 1.41 -9.43 -15.24
N TYR A 12 1.39 -8.41 -14.38
CA TYR A 12 1.54 -8.56 -12.93
C TYR A 12 0.19 -8.77 -12.26
N SER A 13 0.15 -9.80 -11.40
CA SER A 13 -0.92 -10.07 -10.44
C SER A 13 -0.27 -10.49 -9.13
N PHE A 14 -0.78 -9.95 -8.03
CA PHE A 14 -0.27 -10.26 -6.70
C PHE A 14 -1.42 -10.85 -5.89
N ASP A 15 -1.31 -12.13 -5.53
CA ASP A 15 -2.30 -12.81 -4.70
C ASP A 15 -1.77 -12.92 -3.26
N MET A 16 -2.56 -12.46 -2.30
CA MET A 16 -2.16 -12.41 -0.89
C MET A 16 -3.35 -12.62 0.06
N GLY A 17 -3.07 -12.83 1.34
CA GLY A 17 -4.07 -12.72 2.40
C GLY A 17 -4.19 -11.28 2.92
N TYR A 18 -5.21 -11.00 3.74
CA TYR A 18 -5.41 -9.67 4.35
C TYR A 18 -4.20 -9.18 5.15
N ILE A 19 -3.50 -10.08 5.84
CA ILE A 19 -2.26 -9.74 6.57
C ILE A 19 -1.17 -9.30 5.60
N GLY A 20 -0.99 -10.01 4.48
CA GLY A 20 -0.02 -9.64 3.46
C GLY A 20 -0.34 -8.28 2.84
N PHE A 21 -1.61 -8.02 2.56
CA PHE A 21 -2.04 -6.72 2.03
C PHE A 21 -1.86 -5.58 3.05
N ASN A 22 -2.15 -5.83 4.33
CA ASN A 22 -1.87 -4.88 5.40
C ASN A 22 -0.36 -4.61 5.56
N ASN A 23 0.49 -5.63 5.43
CA ASN A 23 1.94 -5.47 5.48
C ASN A 23 2.44 -4.61 4.31
N LEU A 24 1.93 -4.84 3.09
CA LEU A 24 2.21 -3.98 1.93
C LEU A 24 1.85 -2.52 2.22
N ARG A 25 0.66 -2.26 2.76
CA ARG A 25 0.22 -0.90 3.08
C ARG A 25 1.04 -0.29 4.23
N ALA A 26 1.41 -1.07 5.25
CA ALA A 26 2.25 -0.61 6.35
C ALA A 26 3.67 -0.23 5.88
N ASP A 27 4.25 -1.00 4.96
CA ASP A 27 5.54 -0.68 4.35
C ASP A 27 5.46 0.60 3.49
N ILE A 28 4.39 0.79 2.73
CA ILE A 28 4.14 2.04 1.98
C ILE A 28 3.91 3.23 2.93
N ALA A 29 3.14 3.04 4.00
CA ALA A 29 2.90 4.07 5.02
C ALA A 29 4.21 4.49 5.69
N SER A 30 5.07 3.53 6.04
CA SER A 30 6.39 3.79 6.62
C SER A 30 7.34 4.49 5.66
N ALA A 31 7.25 4.19 4.36
CA ALA A 31 7.99 4.88 3.31
C ALA A 31 7.50 6.32 3.10
N TRP A 32 6.21 6.58 3.34
CA TRP A 32 5.63 7.92 3.25
C TRP A 32 6.00 8.78 4.46
N ASP A 33 5.81 8.25 5.66
CA ASP A 33 6.14 8.91 6.93
C ASP A 33 6.31 7.84 8.03
N LYS A 34 7.44 7.91 8.76
CA LYS A 34 7.78 6.90 9.76
C LYS A 34 6.77 6.83 10.90
N GLU A 35 6.30 7.97 11.38
CA GLU A 35 5.32 8.02 12.48
C GLU A 35 3.98 7.43 12.04
N LEU A 36 3.52 7.79 10.83
CA LEU A 36 2.32 7.20 10.24
C LEU A 36 2.46 5.69 10.10
N GLY A 37 3.60 5.20 9.58
CA GLY A 37 3.89 3.77 9.43
C GLY A 37 3.84 3.00 10.76
N GLU A 38 4.45 3.55 11.82
CA GLU A 38 4.44 2.95 13.16
C GLU A 38 3.02 2.84 13.74
N VAL A 39 2.20 3.88 13.59
CA VAL A 39 0.81 3.83 14.06
C VAL A 39 -0.02 2.89 13.19
N TYR A 40 0.13 2.96 11.87
CA TYR A 40 -0.61 2.12 10.91
C TYR A 40 -0.35 0.62 11.16
N ALA A 41 0.90 0.24 11.40
CA ALA A 41 1.27 -1.15 11.69
C ALA A 41 0.74 -1.68 13.03
N ASN A 42 0.23 -0.81 13.92
CA ASN A 42 -0.27 -1.20 15.23
C ASN A 42 -1.68 -1.78 15.18
N THR A 43 -1.80 -2.96 14.58
CA THR A 43 -3.07 -3.69 14.43
C THR A 43 -3.69 -4.05 15.78
N SER A 44 -2.88 -4.27 16.82
CA SER A 44 -3.39 -4.47 18.19
C SER A 44 -4.14 -3.24 18.69
N MET A 45 -3.63 -2.02 18.46
CA MET A 45 -4.36 -0.80 18.80
C MET A 45 -5.61 -0.66 17.93
N ALA A 46 -5.53 -0.95 16.63
CA ALA A 46 -6.69 -0.88 15.74
C ALA A 46 -7.83 -1.81 16.20
N ILE A 47 -7.50 -3.00 16.73
CA ILE A 47 -8.48 -3.99 17.20
C ILE A 47 -8.98 -3.68 18.61
N LEU A 48 -8.08 -3.38 19.56
CA LEU A 48 -8.41 -3.22 20.97
C LEU A 48 -8.96 -1.84 21.31
N ASP A 49 -8.52 -0.80 20.60
CA ASP A 49 -8.94 0.59 20.79
C ASP A 49 -9.01 1.36 19.45
N PRO A 50 -9.98 1.03 18.58
CA PRO A 50 -10.13 1.66 17.27
C PRO A 50 -10.34 3.17 17.36
N LYS A 51 -10.92 3.68 18.46
CA LYS A 51 -11.10 5.12 18.67
C LYS A 51 -9.75 5.83 18.83
N LYS A 52 -8.86 5.28 19.66
CA LYS A 52 -7.50 5.82 19.84
C LYS A 52 -6.67 5.68 18.57
N TYR A 53 -6.77 4.54 17.87
CA TYR A 53 -6.12 4.34 16.58
C TYR A 53 -6.52 5.42 15.57
N ASN A 54 -7.83 5.58 15.33
CA ASN A 54 -8.36 6.57 14.40
C ASN A 54 -7.98 8.01 14.81
N LYS A 55 -8.03 8.33 16.11
CA LYS A 55 -7.61 9.64 16.61
C LYS A 55 -6.14 9.92 16.30
N ARG A 56 -5.24 8.94 16.49
CA ARG A 56 -3.82 9.09 16.17
C ARG A 56 -3.56 9.26 14.68
N ILE A 57 -4.14 8.39 13.85
CA ILE A 57 -4.03 8.49 12.39
C ILE A 57 -4.50 9.87 11.91
N ASN A 58 -5.69 10.31 12.34
CA ASN A 58 -6.24 11.61 11.93
C ASN A 58 -5.40 12.79 12.42
N SER A 59 -4.80 12.68 13.61
CA SER A 59 -3.91 13.72 14.14
C SER A 59 -2.63 13.84 13.33
N ILE A 60 -2.06 12.71 12.89
CA ILE A 60 -0.85 12.69 12.05
C ILE A 60 -1.16 13.27 10.68
N LEU A 61 -2.23 12.81 10.03
CA LEU A 61 -2.63 13.26 8.69
C LEU A 61 -3.11 14.72 8.63
N ALA A 62 -3.31 15.37 9.78
CA ALA A 62 -3.64 16.79 9.86
C ALA A 62 -2.41 17.72 9.89
N ASP A 63 -1.20 17.16 10.00
CA ASP A 63 0.07 17.91 9.95
C ASP A 63 0.34 18.44 8.54
N ASP A 64 0.89 19.66 8.44
CA ASP A 64 1.19 20.35 7.17
C ASP A 64 2.15 19.57 6.26
N ARG A 65 2.91 18.60 6.81
CA ARG A 65 3.76 17.70 6.01
C ARG A 65 2.95 16.77 5.10
N PHE A 66 1.68 16.51 5.41
CA PHE A 66 0.77 15.74 4.56
C PHE A 66 -0.01 16.69 3.64
N LYS A 67 0.58 16.95 2.48
CA LYS A 67 -0.02 17.84 1.50
C LYS A 67 -1.33 17.28 0.95
N ASN A 68 -2.29 18.16 0.71
CA ASN A 68 -3.57 17.81 0.06
C ASN A 68 -3.38 17.09 -1.28
N GLU A 69 -2.29 17.37 -2.00
CA GLU A 69 -1.99 16.71 -3.27
C GLU A 69 -1.78 15.20 -3.12
N ASP A 70 -1.34 14.71 -1.95
CA ASP A 70 -1.04 13.30 -1.67
C ASP A 70 -2.15 12.55 -0.91
N LYS A 71 -3.33 13.17 -0.76
CA LYS A 71 -4.49 12.56 -0.11
C LYS A 71 -4.89 11.20 -0.72
N ASP A 72 -4.65 11.01 -2.01
CA ASP A 72 -4.90 9.75 -2.71
C ASP A 72 -4.02 8.58 -2.23
N ILE A 73 -2.85 8.86 -1.64
CA ILE A 73 -2.04 7.84 -0.96
C ILE A 73 -2.74 7.39 0.31
N ALA A 74 -3.28 8.32 1.11
CA ALA A 74 -4.08 7.97 2.28
C ALA A 74 -5.34 7.18 1.89
N ASP A 75 -6.03 7.56 0.82
CA ASP A 75 -7.17 6.80 0.31
C ASP A 75 -6.78 5.35 0.01
N PHE A 76 -5.63 5.12 -0.64
CA PHE A 76 -5.12 3.75 -0.88
C PHE A 76 -4.87 2.96 0.42
N LEU A 77 -4.31 3.61 1.45
CA LEU A 77 -3.99 2.97 2.73
C LEU A 77 -5.23 2.56 3.54
N PHE A 78 -6.33 3.30 3.43
CA PHE A 78 -7.53 3.09 4.28
C PHE A 78 -8.77 2.62 3.51
N GLN A 79 -8.72 2.50 2.19
CA GLN A 79 -9.82 1.97 1.39
C GLN A 79 -10.06 0.48 1.67
N SER A 80 -11.33 0.07 1.57
CA SER A 80 -11.79 -1.32 1.65
C SER A 80 -10.89 -2.30 0.89
N ASP A 81 -10.69 -3.49 1.46
CA ASP A 81 -9.96 -4.60 0.82
C ASP A 81 -10.78 -5.26 -0.29
N CYS A 82 -12.08 -4.97 -0.37
CA CYS A 82 -12.96 -5.42 -1.44
C CYS A 82 -13.17 -4.29 -2.46
N GLU A 83 -12.99 -4.61 -3.76
CA GLU A 83 -13.30 -3.74 -4.91
C GLU A 83 -12.59 -2.37 -4.92
N GLY A 84 -11.42 -2.29 -4.29
CA GLY A 84 -10.66 -1.06 -4.23
C GLY A 84 -9.91 -0.75 -5.53
N LYS A 85 -9.55 0.52 -5.69
CA LYS A 85 -8.89 1.03 -6.90
C LYS A 85 -8.18 2.33 -6.62
N CYS A 86 -7.04 2.54 -7.29
CA CYS A 86 -6.42 3.86 -7.34
C CYS A 86 -5.97 4.21 -8.76
N GLY A 87 -5.87 5.52 -9.02
CA GLY A 87 -5.48 6.03 -10.32
C GLY A 87 -3.99 5.84 -10.62
N TYR A 88 -3.62 6.01 -11.89
CA TYR A 88 -2.23 5.91 -12.33
C TYR A 88 -1.31 6.95 -11.68
N LYS A 89 -1.84 8.14 -11.35
CA LYS A 89 -1.09 9.19 -10.64
C LYS A 89 -0.70 8.73 -9.23
N THR A 90 -1.64 8.13 -8.50
CA THR A 90 -1.40 7.51 -7.19
C THR A 90 -0.36 6.41 -7.28
N CYS A 91 -0.42 5.56 -8.31
CA CYS A 91 0.61 4.54 -8.55
C CYS A 91 2.01 5.17 -8.72
N GLY A 92 2.10 6.31 -9.43
CA GLY A 92 3.34 7.05 -9.61
C GLY A 92 3.90 7.63 -8.31
N LYS A 93 3.03 8.11 -7.41
CA LYS A 93 3.41 8.58 -6.09
C LYS A 93 3.94 7.44 -5.22
N ILE A 94 3.19 6.35 -5.12
CA ILE A 94 3.61 5.16 -4.36
C ILE A 94 4.93 4.63 -4.90
N TYR A 95 5.09 4.52 -6.23
CA TYR A 95 6.36 4.15 -6.85
C TYR A 95 7.50 5.06 -6.40
N ASN A 96 7.30 6.38 -6.40
CA ASN A 96 8.34 7.33 -5.98
C ASN A 96 8.71 7.21 -4.50
N LEU A 97 7.77 6.81 -3.62
CA LEU A 97 8.06 6.55 -2.21
C LEU A 97 8.95 5.31 -2.02
N ILE A 98 8.71 4.25 -2.79
CA ILE A 98 9.33 2.95 -2.54
C ILE A 98 10.49 2.59 -3.47
N LYS A 99 10.67 3.29 -4.60
CA LYS A 99 11.58 2.89 -5.69
C LYS A 99 13.04 2.69 -5.25
N ASP A 100 13.50 3.49 -4.29
CA ASP A 100 14.91 3.52 -3.84
C ASP A 100 15.11 2.74 -2.52
N ILE A 101 14.05 2.12 -1.98
CA ILE A 101 14.11 1.31 -0.75
C ILE A 101 14.41 -0.14 -1.11
N ASP A 102 15.35 -0.74 -0.39
CA ASP A 102 15.63 -2.17 -0.48
C ASP A 102 14.64 -2.98 0.38
N PHE A 103 13.85 -3.82 -0.29
CA PHE A 103 12.90 -4.75 0.31
C PHE A 103 13.33 -6.21 0.10
N THR A 104 14.60 -6.47 -0.20
CA THR A 104 15.11 -7.81 -0.48
C THR A 104 14.69 -8.79 0.62
N GLY A 105 14.03 -9.88 0.21
CA GLY A 105 13.55 -10.94 1.10
C GLY A 105 12.22 -10.65 1.81
N LYS A 106 11.64 -9.44 1.69
CA LYS A 106 10.29 -9.17 2.18
C LYS A 106 9.25 -9.71 1.18
N ILE A 107 8.26 -10.40 1.73
CA ILE A 107 7.18 -11.06 1.00
C ILE A 107 5.86 -10.51 1.53
N PHE A 108 4.96 -10.09 0.63
CA PHE A 108 3.59 -9.71 0.98
C PHE A 108 2.54 -10.59 0.28
N THR A 109 2.93 -11.33 -0.76
CA THR A 109 2.11 -12.35 -1.41
C THR A 109 2.09 -13.65 -0.60
N TYR A 110 1.33 -14.63 -1.05
CA TYR A 110 1.42 -15.98 -0.47
C TYR A 110 2.84 -16.54 -0.67
N ALA A 111 3.53 -16.82 0.44
CA ALA A 111 4.93 -17.27 0.43
C ALA A 111 5.18 -18.53 -0.44
N ALA A 112 4.19 -19.42 -0.57
CA ALA A 112 4.29 -20.60 -1.43
C ALA A 112 4.42 -20.27 -2.94
N TYR A 113 4.05 -19.07 -3.36
CA TYR A 113 4.07 -18.61 -4.75
C TYR A 113 5.06 -17.45 -4.99
N SER A 114 5.70 -16.94 -3.94
CA SER A 114 6.67 -15.86 -4.03
C SER A 114 8.04 -16.40 -4.47
N ASP A 115 8.71 -15.66 -5.33
CA ASP A 115 10.13 -15.85 -5.67
C ASP A 115 11.07 -14.98 -4.80
N GLY A 116 10.52 -14.37 -3.73
CA GLY A 116 11.24 -13.44 -2.85
C GLY A 116 11.44 -12.04 -3.43
N LYS A 117 10.83 -11.72 -4.59
CA LYS A 117 10.99 -10.44 -5.29
C LYS A 117 9.69 -9.64 -5.41
N ASP A 118 8.73 -9.88 -4.52
CA ASP A 118 7.41 -9.23 -4.51
C ASP A 118 7.49 -7.71 -4.69
N TYR A 119 8.35 -7.04 -3.94
CA TYR A 119 8.52 -5.59 -4.01
C TYR A 119 9.20 -5.11 -5.29
N GLU A 120 10.11 -5.88 -5.87
CA GLU A 120 10.72 -5.54 -7.16
C GLU A 120 9.67 -5.64 -8.28
N HIS A 121 8.87 -6.70 -8.27
CA HIS A 121 7.73 -6.84 -9.18
C HIS A 121 6.68 -5.73 -8.96
N LEU A 122 6.41 -5.36 -7.70
CA LEU A 122 5.50 -4.25 -7.38
C LEU A 122 6.01 -2.92 -7.93
N LYS A 123 7.31 -2.61 -7.77
CA LYS A 123 7.91 -1.39 -8.33
C LYS A 123 7.76 -1.35 -9.85
N LEU A 124 8.00 -2.46 -10.54
CA LEU A 124 7.80 -2.56 -11.99
C LEU A 124 6.33 -2.39 -12.38
N PHE A 125 5.41 -2.99 -11.63
CA PHE A 125 3.98 -2.86 -11.83
C PHE A 125 3.48 -1.42 -11.63
N LEU A 126 3.85 -0.75 -10.54
CA LEU A 126 3.44 0.63 -10.27
C LEU A 126 3.97 1.59 -11.34
N LYS A 127 5.24 1.40 -11.75
CA LYS A 127 5.85 2.14 -12.87
C LYS A 127 5.11 1.89 -14.18
N GLU A 128 4.70 0.65 -14.44
CA GLU A 128 3.87 0.32 -15.59
C GLU A 128 2.52 1.06 -15.53
N CYS A 129 1.80 0.97 -14.42
CA CYS A 129 0.51 1.64 -14.23
C CYS A 129 0.64 3.15 -14.47
N TYR A 130 1.66 3.78 -13.87
CA TYR A 130 1.93 5.19 -14.06
C TYR A 130 2.20 5.55 -15.54
N LYS A 131 3.14 4.85 -16.20
CA LYS A 131 3.53 5.15 -17.58
C LYS A 131 2.42 4.87 -18.60
N LYS A 132 1.70 3.76 -18.43
CA LYS A 132 0.64 3.33 -19.34
C LYS A 132 -0.74 3.89 -18.96
N ARG A 133 -0.81 4.77 -17.95
CA ARG A 133 -2.03 5.41 -17.43
C ARG A 133 -3.12 4.39 -17.04
N ARG A 134 -2.73 3.34 -16.33
CA ARG A 134 -3.62 2.25 -15.91
C ARG A 134 -4.02 2.42 -14.45
N MET A 135 -5.22 1.97 -14.11
CA MET A 135 -5.67 1.88 -12.71
C MET A 135 -5.10 0.61 -12.09
N MET A 136 -4.62 0.74 -10.86
CA MET A 136 -4.42 -0.40 -9.97
C MET A 136 -5.75 -0.72 -9.31
N ILE A 137 -6.10 -1.99 -9.24
CA ILE A 137 -7.34 -2.49 -8.64
C ILE A 137 -7.01 -3.62 -7.67
N TRP A 138 -7.85 -3.83 -6.67
CA TRP A 138 -7.80 -5.00 -5.81
C TRP A 138 -9.20 -5.48 -5.43
N TYR A 139 -9.35 -6.79 -5.30
CA TYR A 139 -10.62 -7.47 -5.01
C TYR A 139 -10.38 -8.81 -4.31
#